data_AF-A0A0Q3QS47-F1
#
_entry.id   AF-A0A0Q3QS47-F1
#
_cell.length_a   1.000
_cell.length_b   1.000
_cell.length_c   1.000
_cell.angle_alpha   90.00
_cell.angle_beta   90.00
_cell.angle_gamma   90.00
#
_symmetry.space_group_name_H-M   'P 1'
#
loop_
_entity.id
_entity.type
_entity.pdbx_description
1 polymer ?
#
loop_
_entity_poly.entity_id
_entity_poly.type
_entity_poly.pdbx_seq_one_letter_code
_entity_poly.pdbx_strand_id
1 'polypeptide(L)'
;MNIKSVKFNNQEIKFFEALPFIHESEGDYTFQVELIITEVVALKYENEKEIEVFIESTDFKDLSFLMTIDHITEVGNAELPEIFLSGPSINPDEFKDFKIVNWDTPIDEFPRLKKEVTIEEVRAVEMPSREVEITAELPIDLAEWLEWNKHDDDLLKEFLYMYKTKASK
;
A
#
# COMPACT_ATOMS: atom_id res chain seq x y z
N MET A 1 -9.61 -1.55 16.93
CA MET A 1 -8.77 -2.75 16.83
C MET A 1 -7.33 -2.28 16.75
N ASN A 2 -6.45 -2.85 17.56
CA ASN A 2 -5.07 -2.45 17.66
C ASN A 2 -4.16 -3.57 17.14
N ILE A 3 -3.77 -3.44 15.87
CA ILE A 3 -2.86 -4.35 15.17
C ILE A 3 -1.44 -3.84 15.38
N LYS A 4 -0.56 -4.73 15.85
CA LYS A 4 0.85 -4.41 16.15
C LYS A 4 1.73 -4.51 14.92
N SER A 5 1.60 -5.60 14.18
CA SER A 5 2.45 -5.90 13.03
C SER A 5 1.66 -6.71 12.00
N VAL A 6 2.02 -6.53 10.73
CA VAL A 6 1.53 -7.32 9.62
C VAL A 6 2.74 -7.82 8.83
N LYS A 7 2.73 -9.09 8.45
CA LYS A 7 3.77 -9.68 7.61
C LYS A 7 3.15 -10.30 6.38
N PHE A 8 3.78 -10.08 5.24
CA PHE A 8 3.47 -10.74 3.98
C PHE A 8 4.64 -11.67 3.62
N ASN A 9 4.37 -12.96 3.44
CA ASN A 9 5.37 -14.00 3.16
C ASN A 9 6.54 -13.96 4.17
N ASN A 10 6.22 -13.95 5.46
CA ASN A 10 7.17 -13.82 6.59
C ASN A 10 8.02 -12.55 6.63
N GLN A 11 7.70 -11.53 5.82
CA GLN A 11 8.37 -10.24 5.83
C GLN A 11 7.45 -9.17 6.39
N GLU A 12 7.90 -8.47 7.42
CA GLU A 12 7.16 -7.35 8.00
C GLU A 12 6.98 -6.24 6.98
N ILE A 13 5.75 -5.75 6.88
CA ILE A 13 5.39 -4.64 5.99
C ILE A 13 5.11 -3.39 6.80
N LYS A 14 5.35 -2.23 6.19
CA LYS A 14 4.90 -0.96 6.74
C LYS A 14 3.46 -0.70 6.30
N PHE A 15 2.62 -0.41 7.27
CA PHE A 15 1.21 -0.06 7.10
C PHE A 15 0.85 1.05 8.08
N PHE A 16 -0.23 1.78 7.79
CA PHE A 16 -0.71 2.91 8.59
C PHE A 16 -2.04 2.58 9.27
N GLU A 17 -2.90 1.83 8.59
CA GLU A 17 -4.17 1.37 9.12
C GLU A 17 -4.44 -0.04 8.60
N ALA A 18 -5.11 -0.82 9.43
CA ALA A 18 -5.48 -2.19 9.14
C ALA A 18 -6.91 -2.43 9.64
N LEU A 19 -7.75 -2.95 8.73
CA LEU A 19 -9.16 -3.15 9.00
C LEU A 19 -9.53 -4.59 8.64
N PRO A 20 -9.39 -5.53 9.58
CA PRO A 20 -9.88 -6.88 9.39
C PRO A 20 -11.38 -6.96 9.69
N PHE A 21 -12.11 -7.73 8.91
CA PHE A 21 -13.54 -7.97 9.08
C PHE A 21 -13.94 -9.31 8.46
N ILE A 22 -15.17 -9.75 8.69
CA ILE A 22 -15.71 -10.97 8.10
C ILE A 22 -16.79 -10.58 7.10
N HIS A 23 -16.71 -11.12 5.89
CA HIS A 23 -17.76 -11.00 4.90
C HIS A 23 -18.59 -12.28 4.85
N GLU A 24 -19.90 -12.17 5.08
CA GLU A 24 -20.86 -13.24 4.93
C GLU A 24 -21.48 -13.20 3.52
N SER A 25 -21.45 -14.34 2.83
CA SER A 25 -22.12 -14.51 1.54
C SER A 25 -22.76 -15.90 1.46
N GLU A 26 -24.08 -15.95 1.28
CA GLU A 26 -24.84 -17.20 1.12
C GLU A 26 -24.61 -18.26 2.23
N GLY A 27 -24.31 -17.79 3.45
CA GLY A 27 -24.02 -18.64 4.61
C GLY A 27 -22.56 -19.11 4.73
N ASP A 28 -21.70 -18.68 3.80
CA ASP A 28 -20.24 -18.78 3.92
C ASP A 28 -19.66 -17.51 4.52
N TYR A 29 -18.56 -17.63 5.27
CA TYR A 29 -17.93 -16.52 5.99
C TYR A 29 -16.47 -16.44 5.61
N THR A 30 -16.05 -15.31 5.05
CA THR A 30 -14.68 -15.10 4.58
C THR A 30 -13.99 -14.05 5.42
N PHE A 31 -12.77 -14.33 5.88
CA PHE A 31 -11.94 -13.32 6.52
C PHE A 31 -11.39 -12.36 5.47
N GLN A 32 -11.60 -11.06 5.65
CA GLN A 32 -11.10 -10.03 4.76
C GLN A 32 -10.28 -9.02 5.56
N VAL A 33 -9.28 -8.43 4.90
CA VAL A 33 -8.52 -7.33 5.48
C VAL A 33 -8.22 -6.28 4.43
N GLU A 34 -8.46 -5.04 4.80
CA GLU A 34 -8.08 -3.85 4.05
C GLU A 34 -6.95 -3.13 4.80
N LEU A 35 -5.90 -2.72 4.09
CA LEU A 35 -4.73 -2.07 4.69
C LEU A 35 -4.37 -0.81 3.91
N ILE A 36 -4.05 0.27 4.63
CA ILE A 36 -3.26 1.38 4.08
C ILE A 36 -1.79 1.01 4.23
N ILE A 37 -1.09 0.84 3.12
CA ILE A 37 0.32 0.39 3.08
C ILE A 37 1.26 1.51 2.62
N THR A 38 2.54 1.23 2.41
CA THR A 38 3.43 2.17 1.69
C THR A 38 3.40 1.90 0.19
N GLU A 39 3.74 2.90 -0.63
CA GLU A 39 3.88 2.71 -2.08
C GLU A 39 4.98 1.67 -2.40
N VAL A 40 5.99 1.50 -1.54
CA VAL A 40 7.02 0.47 -1.66
C VAL A 40 6.44 -0.93 -1.47
N VAL A 41 5.58 -1.12 -0.47
CA VAL A 41 4.87 -2.39 -0.27
C VAL A 41 3.93 -2.65 -1.45
N ALA A 42 3.22 -1.63 -1.93
CA ALA A 42 2.31 -1.78 -3.07
C ALA A 42 3.05 -2.29 -4.33
N LEU A 43 4.13 -1.62 -4.73
CA LEU A 43 4.97 -2.04 -5.87
C LEU A 43 5.52 -3.46 -5.71
N LYS A 44 5.89 -3.85 -4.48
CA LYS A 44 6.50 -5.16 -4.22
C LYS A 44 5.54 -6.31 -4.46
N TYR A 45 4.25 -6.12 -4.19
CA TYR A 45 3.23 -7.17 -4.26
C TYR A 45 2.23 -6.97 -5.41
N GLU A 46 2.42 -5.97 -6.28
CA GLU A 46 1.48 -5.62 -7.36
C GLU A 46 1.23 -6.76 -8.37
N ASN A 47 2.21 -7.66 -8.53
CA ASN A 47 2.17 -8.77 -9.48
C ASN A 47 1.82 -10.11 -8.81
N GLU A 48 1.69 -10.13 -7.48
CA GLU A 48 1.33 -11.33 -6.73
C GLU A 48 -0.19 -11.54 -6.77
N LYS A 49 -0.61 -12.80 -6.76
CA LYS A 49 -2.05 -13.15 -6.69
C LYS A 49 -2.49 -13.56 -5.30
N GLU A 50 -1.58 -14.20 -4.57
CA GLU A 50 -1.82 -14.71 -3.23
C GLU A 50 -0.60 -14.42 -2.36
N ILE A 51 -0.83 -14.13 -1.09
CA ILE A 51 0.22 -13.86 -0.11
C ILE A 51 -0.13 -14.54 1.22
N GLU A 52 0.89 -15.08 1.90
CA GLU A 52 0.75 -15.52 3.28
C GLU A 52 0.76 -14.29 4.18
N VAL A 53 -0.36 -14.03 4.84
CA VAL A 53 -0.58 -12.88 5.71
C VAL A 53 -0.56 -13.34 7.16
N PHE A 54 0.32 -12.72 7.95
CA PHE A 54 0.35 -12.86 9.40
C PHE A 54 0.00 -11.53 10.06
N ILE A 55 -0.96 -11.54 10.98
CA ILE A 55 -1.43 -10.36 11.70
C ILE A 55 -1.21 -10.60 13.20
N GLU A 56 -0.38 -9.76 13.82
CA GLU A 56 -0.18 -9.73 15.26
C GLU A 56 -1.06 -8.64 15.88
N SER A 57 -1.80 -8.96 16.95
CA SER A 57 -2.74 -8.03 17.58
C SER A 57 -2.60 -8.01 19.09
N THR A 58 -2.99 -6.90 19.72
CA THR A 58 -3.22 -6.88 21.18
C THR A 58 -4.62 -7.31 21.58
N ASP A 59 -5.56 -7.25 20.63
CA ASP A 59 -6.99 -7.33 20.91
C ASP A 59 -7.53 -8.74 20.65
N PHE A 60 -6.88 -9.50 19.77
CA PHE A 60 -7.28 -10.85 19.37
C PHE A 60 -6.04 -11.73 19.16
N LYS A 61 -6.26 -13.04 19.04
CA LYS A 61 -5.19 -14.02 18.79
C LYS A 61 -4.55 -13.78 17.42
N ASP A 62 -3.22 -13.88 17.34
CA ASP A 62 -2.50 -13.81 16.07
C ASP A 62 -3.13 -14.69 14.98
N LEU A 63 -3.23 -14.11 13.79
CA LEU A 63 -3.88 -14.72 12.63
C LEU A 63 -2.86 -15.02 11.54
N SER A 64 -3.05 -16.12 10.82
CA SER A 64 -2.20 -16.53 9.72
C SER A 64 -3.05 -17.19 8.63
N PHE A 65 -3.08 -16.59 7.45
CA PHE A 65 -3.86 -17.08 6.32
C PHE A 65 -3.09 -16.93 5.01
N LEU A 66 -3.31 -17.85 4.08
CA LEU A 66 -3.05 -17.57 2.67
C LEU A 66 -4.24 -16.76 2.14
N MET A 67 -3.98 -15.56 1.64
CA MET A 67 -5.01 -14.63 1.18
C MET A 67 -4.80 -14.25 -0.28
N THR A 68 -5.89 -14.10 -1.02
CA THR A 68 -5.92 -13.57 -2.39
C THR A 68 -5.84 -12.05 -2.36
N ILE A 69 -5.03 -11.47 -3.25
CA ILE A 69 -5.00 -10.04 -3.52
C ILE A 69 -6.13 -9.71 -4.48
N ASP A 70 -7.20 -9.11 -3.96
CA ASP A 70 -8.36 -8.71 -4.76
C ASP A 70 -8.12 -7.36 -5.45
N HIS A 71 -7.47 -6.44 -4.74
CA HIS A 71 -7.14 -5.13 -5.24
C HIS A 71 -5.89 -4.57 -4.57
N ILE A 72 -5.12 -3.81 -5.35
CA ILE A 72 -4.03 -2.98 -4.87
C ILE A 72 -4.06 -1.67 -5.65
N THR A 73 -3.95 -0.54 -4.96
CA THR A 73 -3.97 0.77 -5.61
C THR A 73 -2.73 0.94 -6.48
N GLU A 74 -2.92 1.51 -7.67
CA GLU A 74 -1.80 1.83 -8.58
C GLU A 74 -0.91 2.93 -7.97
N VAL A 75 0.40 2.73 -8.01
CA VAL A 75 1.37 3.67 -7.44
C VAL A 75 1.72 4.79 -8.42
N GLY A 76 1.79 6.02 -7.92
CA GLY A 76 2.24 7.20 -8.67
C GLY A 76 1.14 8.16 -9.14
N ASN A 77 -0.12 7.88 -8.82
CA ASN A 77 -1.27 8.75 -9.11
C ASN A 77 -1.63 9.71 -7.94
N ALA A 78 -0.85 9.69 -6.86
CA ALA A 78 -1.09 10.43 -5.61
C ALA A 78 -2.33 9.97 -4.81
N GLU A 79 -2.87 8.81 -5.12
CA GLU A 79 -3.84 8.13 -4.27
C GLU A 79 -3.16 7.46 -3.08
N LEU A 80 -3.92 7.22 -2.02
CA LEU A 80 -3.44 6.49 -0.86
C LEU A 80 -3.29 5.01 -1.23
N PRO A 81 -2.12 4.39 -1.06
CA PRO A 81 -1.92 3.00 -1.43
C PRO A 81 -2.67 2.08 -0.46
N GLU A 82 -3.72 1.44 -0.97
CA GLU A 82 -4.55 0.49 -0.27
C GLU A 82 -4.33 -0.91 -0.86
N ILE A 83 -4.38 -1.96 -0.03
CA ILE A 83 -4.43 -3.36 -0.46
C ILE A 83 -5.62 -4.04 0.20
N PHE A 84 -6.41 -4.74 -0.63
CA PHE A 84 -7.58 -5.49 -0.21
C PHE A 84 -7.36 -6.99 -0.43
N LEU A 85 -7.57 -7.75 0.64
CA LEU A 85 -7.22 -9.16 0.73
C LEU A 85 -8.43 -9.98 1.18
N SER A 86 -8.72 -11.07 0.47
CA SER A 86 -9.71 -12.07 0.86
C SER A 86 -9.04 -13.40 1.21
N GLY A 87 -9.35 -13.89 2.40
CA GLY A 87 -8.84 -15.15 2.93
C GLY A 87 -9.73 -16.35 2.58
N PRO A 88 -9.49 -17.50 3.22
CA PRO A 88 -10.35 -18.66 3.09
C PRO A 88 -11.68 -18.47 3.84
N SER A 89 -12.61 -19.39 3.59
CA SER A 89 -13.79 -19.60 4.42
C SER A 89 -13.38 -19.95 5.85
N ILE A 90 -14.05 -19.37 6.84
CA ILE A 90 -13.77 -19.49 8.27
C ILE A 90 -15.05 -19.82 9.05
N ASN A 91 -14.88 -20.35 10.25
CA ASN A 91 -15.98 -20.48 11.20
C ASN A 91 -16.16 -19.16 11.98
N PRO A 92 -17.28 -18.43 11.83
CA PRO A 92 -17.48 -17.14 12.50
C PRO A 92 -17.45 -17.23 14.03
N ASP A 93 -17.73 -18.41 14.62
CA ASP A 93 -17.64 -18.62 16.06
C ASP A 93 -16.22 -18.45 16.62
N GLU A 94 -15.18 -18.58 15.79
CA GLU A 94 -13.79 -18.37 16.20
C GLU A 94 -13.37 -16.89 16.12
N PHE A 95 -14.21 -16.04 15.53
CA PHE A 95 -13.90 -14.64 15.19
C PHE A 95 -14.98 -13.68 15.71
N LYS A 96 -15.55 -13.96 16.89
CA LYS A 96 -16.65 -13.18 17.50
C LYS A 96 -16.33 -11.71 17.73
N ASP A 97 -15.04 -11.37 17.79
CA ASP A 97 -14.57 -9.99 18.00
C ASP A 97 -14.50 -9.17 16.70
N PHE A 98 -14.73 -9.80 15.55
CA PHE A 98 -14.70 -9.15 14.24
C PHE A 98 -16.10 -8.74 13.81
N LYS A 99 -16.18 -7.60 13.12
CA LYS A 99 -17.43 -7.15 12.51
C LYS A 99 -17.77 -8.08 11.33
N ILE A 100 -18.96 -8.65 11.37
CA ILE A 100 -19.53 -9.41 10.25
C ILE A 100 -20.36 -8.45 9.40
N VAL A 101 -20.12 -8.46 8.10
CA VAL A 101 -20.87 -7.67 7.10
C VAL A 101 -21.28 -8.55 5.93
N ASN A 102 -22.28 -8.10 5.19
CA ASN A 102 -22.80 -8.74 4.00
C ASN A 102 -23.35 -7.67 3.03
N TRP A 103 -23.93 -8.12 1.91
CA TRP A 103 -24.50 -7.24 0.89
C TRP A 103 -25.65 -6.33 1.38
N ASP A 104 -26.36 -6.74 2.42
CA ASP A 104 -27.46 -5.97 3.02
C ASP A 104 -26.97 -5.01 4.12
N THR A 105 -25.68 -5.03 4.46
CA THR A 105 -25.12 -4.17 5.50
C THR A 105 -25.16 -2.70 5.04
N PRO A 106 -25.75 -1.79 5.84
CA PRO A 106 -25.78 -0.37 5.52
C PRO A 106 -24.40 0.23 5.28
N ILE A 107 -24.31 1.18 4.35
CA ILE A 107 -23.05 1.74 3.89
C ILE A 107 -22.27 2.50 4.99
N ASP A 108 -23.00 3.05 5.95
CA ASP A 108 -22.50 3.73 7.15
C ASP A 108 -22.02 2.75 8.22
N GLU A 109 -22.48 1.51 8.15
CA GLU A 109 -22.00 0.41 9.00
C GLU A 109 -20.87 -0.38 8.34
N PHE A 110 -20.67 -0.27 7.02
CA PHE A 110 -19.59 -0.97 6.34
C PHE A 110 -18.22 -0.53 6.90
N PRO A 111 -17.33 -1.47 7.32
CA PRO A 111 -15.99 -1.14 7.76
C PRO A 111 -15.28 -0.35 6.64
N ARG A 112 -14.75 0.81 6.97
CA ARG A 112 -13.94 1.63 6.07
C ARG A 112 -12.70 2.09 6.78
N LEU A 113 -11.59 2.09 6.06
CA LEU A 113 -10.37 2.75 6.50
C LEU A 113 -10.69 4.22 6.82
N LYS A 114 -10.32 4.66 8.01
CA LYS A 114 -10.43 6.06 8.38
C LYS A 114 -9.29 6.78 7.67
N LYS A 115 -9.62 7.51 6.59
CA LYS A 115 -8.67 8.33 5.81
C LYS A 115 -8.13 9.54 6.59
N GLU A 116 -7.65 9.33 7.80
CA GLU A 116 -6.87 10.27 8.60
C GLU A 116 -5.41 10.34 8.08
N VAL A 117 -4.98 9.34 7.29
CA VAL A 117 -3.64 9.26 6.70
C VAL A 117 -3.62 9.92 5.32
N THR A 118 -2.64 10.80 5.07
CA THR A 118 -2.43 11.41 3.75
C THR A 118 -1.29 10.75 2.98
N ILE A 119 -1.29 10.91 1.64
CA ILE A 119 -0.21 10.39 0.80
C ILE A 119 1.15 11.03 1.13
N GLU A 120 1.16 12.28 1.60
CA GLU A 120 2.38 12.96 2.06
C GLU A 120 2.97 12.28 3.30
N GLU A 121 2.12 11.84 4.24
CA GLU A 121 2.55 11.10 5.43
C GLU A 121 3.11 9.73 5.06
N VAL A 122 2.47 9.05 4.10
CA VAL A 122 2.98 7.78 3.56
C VAL A 122 4.39 7.96 2.97
N ARG A 123 4.56 8.97 2.10
CA ARG A 123 5.85 9.27 1.44
C ARG A 123 6.92 9.79 2.39
N ALA A 124 6.55 10.37 3.53
CA ALA A 124 7.50 10.77 4.56
C ALA A 124 8.15 9.56 5.25
N VAL A 125 7.46 8.42 5.30
CA VAL A 125 7.99 7.16 5.86
C VAL A 125 8.77 6.38 4.81
N GLU A 126 8.21 6.21 3.62
CA GLU A 126 8.86 5.52 2.49
C GLU A 126 8.44 6.15 1.16
N MET A 127 9.43 6.67 0.42
CA MET A 127 9.23 7.17 -0.94
C MET A 127 9.86 6.20 -1.94
N PRO A 128 9.09 5.58 -2.85
CA PRO A 128 9.64 4.69 -3.86
C PRO A 128 10.45 5.50 -4.88
N SER A 129 11.47 4.87 -5.46
CA SER A 129 12.17 5.38 -6.64
C SER A 129 11.65 4.69 -7.88
N ARG A 130 11.51 5.44 -8.98
CA ARG A 130 11.12 4.92 -10.29
C ARG A 130 12.09 5.45 -11.33
N GLU A 131 12.58 4.57 -12.19
CA GLU A 131 13.35 4.97 -13.36
C GLU A 131 12.43 5.68 -14.35
N VAL A 132 12.87 6.83 -14.84
CA VAL A 132 12.15 7.65 -15.81
C VAL A 132 13.11 8.06 -16.92
N GLU A 133 12.68 7.91 -18.17
CA GLU A 133 13.43 8.38 -19.32
C GLU A 133 13.09 9.86 -19.57
N ILE A 134 14.11 10.71 -19.65
CA ILE A 134 13.98 12.14 -19.95
C ILE A 134 14.69 12.43 -21.26
N THR A 135 13.93 12.83 -22.27
CA THR A 135 14.46 13.28 -23.57
C THR A 135 14.44 14.80 -23.63
N ALA A 136 15.58 15.42 -23.93
CA ALA A 136 15.73 16.86 -24.02
C ALA A 136 16.60 17.29 -25.22
N GLU A 137 16.22 18.39 -25.88
CA GLU A 137 17.07 19.08 -26.84
C GLU A 137 17.86 20.19 -26.12
N LEU A 138 19.19 20.12 -26.16
CA LEU A 138 20.08 21.01 -25.41
C LEU A 138 21.05 21.74 -26.36
N PRO A 139 21.53 22.95 -25.99
CA PRO A 139 22.70 23.56 -26.61
C PRO A 139 23.90 22.59 -26.63
N ILE A 140 24.71 22.64 -27.69
CA ILE A 140 25.76 21.65 -27.96
C ILE A 140 26.80 21.56 -26.84
N ASP A 141 27.16 22.69 -26.22
CA ASP A 141 28.11 22.76 -25.11
C ASP A 141 27.58 22.05 -23.85
N LEU A 142 26.26 22.14 -23.59
CA LEU A 142 25.63 21.44 -22.48
C LEU A 142 25.48 19.94 -22.74
N ALA A 143 25.20 19.55 -23.98
CA ALA A 143 25.17 18.14 -24.39
C ALA A 143 26.56 17.49 -24.26
N GLU A 144 27.61 18.15 -24.77
CA GLU A 144 29.00 17.71 -24.63
C GLU A 144 29.42 17.60 -23.16
N TRP A 145 29.02 18.58 -22.34
CA TRP A 145 29.27 18.54 -20.90
C TRP A 145 28.61 17.32 -20.23
N LEU A 146 27.35 17.01 -20.53
CA LEU A 146 26.67 15.82 -19.97
C LEU A 146 27.32 14.51 -20.42
N GLU A 147 27.74 14.40 -21.68
CA GLU A 147 28.43 13.22 -22.20
C GLU A 147 29.78 12.96 -21.52
N TRP A 148 30.49 14.03 -21.14
CA TRP A 148 31.77 13.95 -20.44
C TRP A 148 31.63 13.76 -18.93
N ASN A 149 30.52 14.19 -18.34
CA ASN A 149 30.19 14.06 -16.92
C ASN A 149 29.13 12.97 -16.69
N LYS A 150 29.41 11.77 -17.22
CA LYS A 150 28.48 10.63 -17.18
C LYS A 150 27.92 10.35 -15.78
N HIS A 151 26.59 10.21 -15.72
CA HIS A 151 25.85 9.56 -14.63
C HIS A 151 26.02 10.18 -13.25
N ASP A 152 25.80 11.48 -13.14
CA ASP A 152 25.39 12.01 -11.85
C ASP A 152 23.86 12.09 -11.81
N ASP A 153 23.22 10.92 -11.66
CA ASP A 153 21.77 10.82 -11.43
C ASP A 153 21.38 11.70 -10.23
N ASP A 154 22.28 11.88 -9.28
CA ASP A 154 22.06 12.72 -8.10
C ASP A 154 22.11 14.20 -8.44
N LEU A 155 23.00 14.64 -9.33
CA LEU A 155 22.99 15.98 -9.91
C LEU A 155 21.68 16.26 -10.68
N LEU A 156 21.24 15.33 -11.53
CA LEU A 156 19.98 15.49 -12.27
C LEU A 156 18.79 15.55 -11.31
N LYS A 157 18.76 14.69 -10.28
CA LYS A 157 17.75 14.75 -9.20
C LYS A 157 17.80 16.10 -8.49
N GLU A 158 18.98 16.59 -8.13
CA GLU A 158 19.15 17.88 -7.44
C GLU A 158 18.59 19.03 -8.28
N PHE A 159 18.93 19.10 -9.57
CA PHE A 159 18.40 20.11 -10.48
C PHE A 159 16.86 20.04 -10.59
N LEU A 160 16.30 18.84 -10.70
CA LEU A 160 14.85 18.64 -10.76
C LEU A 160 14.17 19.08 -9.46
N TYR A 161 14.74 18.77 -8.29
CA TYR A 161 14.23 19.23 -7.00
C TYR A 161 14.31 20.75 -6.85
N MET A 162 15.46 21.35 -7.20
CA MET A 162 15.62 22.81 -7.18
C MET A 162 14.57 23.52 -8.04
N TYR A 163 14.34 23.01 -9.25
CA TYR A 163 13.32 23.56 -10.15
C TYR A 163 11.91 23.38 -9.58
N LYS A 164 11.55 22.18 -9.10
CA LYS A 164 10.25 21.89 -8.47
C LYS A 164 9.97 22.88 -7.33
N THR A 165 10.92 23.06 -6.41
CA THR A 165 10.78 23.99 -5.28
C THR A 165 10.62 25.45 -5.74
N LYS A 166 11.29 25.86 -6.81
CA LYS A 166 11.16 27.21 -7.38
C LYS A 166 9.80 27.41 -8.06
N ALA A 167 9.29 26.40 -8.76
CA ALA A 167 8.03 26.47 -9.50
C ALA A 167 6.78 26.37 -8.60
N SER A 168 6.91 25.85 -7.38
CA SER A 168 5.83 25.76 -6.38
C SER A 168 5.65 27.02 -5.51
N LYS A 169 6.30 28.14 -5.84
CA LYS A 169 6.12 29.47 -5.22
C LYS A 169 5.44 30.42 -6.20
#